data_AF-A0A2W2FIG6-F1
#
_entry.id   AF-A0A2W2FIG6-F1
#
_cell.length_a   1.000
_cell.length_b   1.000
_cell.length_c   1.000
_cell.angle_alpha   90.00
_cell.angle_beta   90.00
_cell.angle_gamma   90.00
#
_symmetry.space_group_name_H-M   'P 1'
#
loop_
_entity.id
_entity.type
_entity.pdbx_description
1 polymer ?
#
loop_
_entity_poly.entity_id
_entity_poly.type
_entity_poly.pdbx_seq_one_letter_code
_entity_poly.pdbx_strand_id
1 'polypeptide(L)'
;MLIGASLVTRSLIGLATAFGPFNGRRAVQPPVLPQATQRDPERGTIRLVGQCAIEGRGRTAGGWGSDTWALLGLLAEHRTCLLSKTVAADKLDVLGDRFAGLLKATRAKMCDALGMPGNYGRVVIQFKGGTGYRINPDLYTCDVWQIRDLLTAAALATGPEKIAGLTAAVELYVGPYLPGVPHDWARHTAGALNRGIVQALAQLADLAERPEQEAGHLERATGLDPVAEHLYRRRMEVYRRLGRPQAIHYCYEELHEHLRARGRRPSSKTEQLYRGMTDSE
;
A
#
# COMPACT_ATOMS: atom_id res chain seq x y z
N MET A 1 7.24 70.07 27.46
CA MET A 1 6.45 68.87 27.81
C MET A 1 7.44 67.72 27.95
N LEU A 2 8.23 67.69 29.02
CA LEU A 2 8.00 67.04 30.32
C LEU A 2 7.71 65.54 30.22
N ILE A 3 8.71 64.74 30.66
CA ILE A 3 8.63 63.58 31.59
C ILE A 3 7.89 62.34 31.04
N GLY A 4 8.38 61.10 31.08
CA GLY A 4 9.33 60.46 31.98
C GLY A 4 8.66 59.27 32.69
N ALA A 5 9.37 58.13 32.71
CA ALA A 5 9.36 57.05 33.71
C ALA A 5 8.05 56.41 34.20
N SER A 6 7.97 55.07 34.15
CA SER A 6 8.09 54.25 35.38
C SER A 6 7.94 52.74 35.13
N LEU A 7 8.94 52.00 35.62
CA LEU A 7 8.78 50.63 36.12
C LEU A 7 7.81 50.63 37.30
N VAL A 8 6.95 49.60 37.43
CA VAL A 8 6.54 49.10 38.75
C VAL A 8 6.45 47.57 38.73
N THR A 9 7.34 46.99 39.51
CA THR A 9 7.34 45.63 40.06
C THR A 9 6.18 45.45 41.04
N ARG A 10 5.50 44.30 41.05
CA ARG A 10 4.94 43.75 42.30
C ARG A 10 4.66 42.25 42.20
N SER A 11 5.45 41.51 42.98
CA SER A 11 5.08 40.19 43.51
C SER A 11 3.85 40.31 44.41
N LEU A 12 3.02 39.27 44.44
CA LEU A 12 2.31 38.86 45.65
C LEU A 12 2.10 37.35 45.64
N ILE A 13 2.73 36.73 46.65
CA ILE A 13 2.52 35.39 47.16
C ILE A 13 1.11 35.33 47.76
N GLY A 14 0.39 34.23 47.55
CA GLY A 14 -0.95 34.05 48.11
C GLY A 14 -1.45 32.61 48.08
N LEU A 15 -1.08 31.87 49.13
CA LEU A 15 -1.74 30.73 49.75
C LEU A 15 -2.12 29.49 48.91
N ALA A 16 -1.48 28.40 49.31
CA ALA A 16 -1.96 27.04 49.18
C ALA A 16 -3.29 26.83 49.94
N THR A 17 -4.22 26.11 49.31
CA THR A 17 -5.23 25.33 50.02
C THR A 17 -5.21 23.92 49.45
N ALA A 18 -4.94 22.97 50.34
CA ALA A 18 -4.90 21.55 50.06
C ALA A 18 -6.28 21.01 49.66
N PHE A 19 -6.34 20.19 48.61
CA PHE A 19 -7.34 19.15 48.46
C PHE A 19 -6.64 17.86 48.05
N GLY A 20 -6.76 16.86 48.92
CA GLY A 20 -6.30 15.49 48.72
C GLY A 20 -7.15 14.73 47.69
N PRO A 21 -6.84 13.44 47.49
CA PRO A 21 -6.74 12.83 46.18
C PRO A 21 -8.07 12.27 45.69
N PHE A 22 -8.36 12.42 44.40
CA PHE A 22 -9.34 11.59 43.72
C PHE A 22 -8.80 11.01 42.42
N ASN A 23 -9.01 9.71 42.35
CA ASN A 23 -8.41 8.70 41.52
C ASN A 23 -8.95 8.73 40.08
N GLY A 24 -8.14 8.25 39.12
CA GLY A 24 -8.68 7.53 37.97
C GLY A 24 -9.08 8.33 36.72
N ARG A 25 -8.15 9.10 36.14
CA ARG A 25 -8.20 9.37 34.68
C ARG A 25 -6.93 8.81 34.04
N ARG A 26 -7.02 7.58 33.52
CA ARG A 26 -6.08 7.09 32.51
C ARG A 26 -6.14 8.11 31.37
N ALA A 27 -5.07 8.88 31.19
CA ALA A 27 -4.88 9.62 29.96
C ALA A 27 -4.94 8.60 28.83
N VAL A 28 -6.01 8.64 28.02
CA VAL A 28 -6.09 7.88 26.79
C VAL A 28 -4.99 8.45 25.92
N GLN A 29 -3.89 7.71 25.78
CA GLN A 29 -2.88 8.01 24.79
C GLN A 29 -3.60 8.09 23.43
N PRO A 30 -3.37 9.13 22.63
CA PRO A 30 -3.89 9.15 21.27
C PRO A 30 -3.42 7.86 20.57
N PRO A 31 -4.24 7.26 19.69
CA PRO A 31 -3.82 6.07 18.97
C PRO A 31 -2.50 6.38 18.28
N VAL A 32 -1.44 5.71 18.72
CA VAL A 32 -0.16 5.71 18.03
C VAL A 32 -0.47 5.02 16.70
N LEU A 33 -0.68 5.83 15.65
CA LEU A 33 -0.67 5.35 14.27
C LEU A 33 0.58 4.47 14.15
N PRO A 34 0.50 3.25 13.58
CA PRO A 34 1.69 2.46 13.35
C PRO A 34 2.65 3.33 12.56
N GLN A 35 3.75 3.73 13.21
CA GLN A 35 4.79 4.49 12.56
C GLN A 35 5.17 3.70 11.32
N ALA A 36 5.08 4.35 10.16
CA ALA A 36 5.48 3.79 8.88
C ALA A 36 6.74 2.96 9.11
N THR A 37 6.60 1.66 8.88
CA THR A 37 7.54 0.57 9.21
C THR A 37 8.95 1.12 9.40
N GLN A 38 9.38 1.21 10.64
CA GLN A 38 10.71 1.66 11.03
C GLN A 38 11.70 0.93 10.13
N ARG A 39 12.24 1.65 9.14
CA ARG A 39 13.15 1.10 8.13
C ARG A 39 14.29 0.48 8.91
N ASP A 40 14.39 -0.85 8.86
CA ASP A 40 15.52 -1.57 9.44
C ASP A 40 16.78 -0.95 8.79
N PRO A 41 17.59 -0.17 9.53
CA PRO A 41 18.49 0.83 8.94
C PRO A 41 19.64 0.22 8.12
N GLU A 42 19.70 -1.12 8.04
CA GLU A 42 20.71 -1.86 7.28
C GLU A 42 20.22 -2.48 5.98
N ARG A 43 18.91 -2.75 5.81
CA ARG A 43 18.40 -3.46 4.62
C ARG A 43 18.02 -2.51 3.49
N GLY A 44 18.34 -2.90 2.27
CA GLY A 44 17.75 -2.27 1.09
C GLY A 44 16.26 -2.59 0.97
N THR A 45 15.46 -1.67 0.43
CA THR A 45 14.05 -1.88 0.12
C THR A 45 13.88 -1.98 -1.39
N ILE A 46 13.41 -3.13 -1.87
CA ILE A 46 13.00 -3.32 -3.25
C ILE A 46 11.58 -2.76 -3.39
N ARG A 47 11.43 -1.76 -4.27
CA ARG A 47 10.15 -1.18 -4.65
C ARG A 47 9.68 -1.81 -5.95
N LEU A 48 8.57 -2.54 -5.88
CA LEU A 48 7.90 -3.14 -7.02
C LEU A 48 6.46 -2.64 -7.17
N VAL A 49 5.94 -1.87 -6.22
CA VAL A 49 4.57 -1.35 -6.22
C VAL A 49 4.59 0.14 -6.55
N GLY A 50 3.91 0.53 -7.62
CA GLY A 50 3.86 1.89 -8.18
C GLY A 50 5.15 2.34 -8.89
N GLN A 51 6.29 1.75 -8.56
CA GLN A 51 7.56 1.97 -9.23
C GLN A 51 8.44 0.72 -9.20
N CYS A 52 9.49 0.73 -10.03
CA CYS A 52 10.51 -0.30 -10.10
C CYS A 52 11.85 0.33 -9.70
N ALA A 53 12.21 0.21 -8.42
CA ALA A 53 13.40 0.82 -7.83
C ALA A 53 13.97 -0.03 -6.67
N ILE A 54 15.23 0.21 -6.32
CA ILE A 54 15.83 -0.29 -5.07
C ILE A 54 16.33 0.91 -4.27
N GLU A 55 15.82 1.07 -3.06
CA GLU A 55 16.27 2.04 -2.06
C GLU A 55 17.31 1.39 -1.16
N GLY A 56 18.56 1.86 -1.18
CA GLY A 56 19.65 1.39 -0.31
C GLY A 56 20.10 2.46 0.69
N ARG A 57 21.36 2.39 1.13
CA ARG A 57 21.99 3.33 2.07
C ARG A 57 22.16 4.74 1.46
N GLY A 58 21.08 5.50 1.38
CA GLY A 58 21.06 6.86 0.81
C GLY A 58 21.16 6.91 -0.71
N ARG A 59 21.00 5.77 -1.39
CA ARG A 59 20.99 5.64 -2.85
C ARG A 59 19.67 5.06 -3.32
N THR A 60 19.17 5.56 -4.45
CA THR A 60 18.04 4.94 -5.15
C THR A 60 18.53 4.51 -6.52
N ALA A 61 18.47 3.21 -6.80
CA ALA A 61 18.80 2.65 -8.10
C ALA A 61 17.51 2.27 -8.82
N GLY A 62 17.44 2.55 -10.12
CA GLY A 62 16.24 2.34 -10.93
C GLY A 62 16.57 2.34 -12.42
N GLY A 63 15.54 2.43 -13.27
CA GLY A 63 15.70 2.54 -14.72
C GLY A 63 16.27 1.28 -15.38
N TRP A 64 16.16 0.13 -14.72
CA TRP A 64 16.61 -1.13 -15.29
C TRP A 64 15.62 -1.66 -16.34
N GLY A 65 16.13 -2.43 -17.30
CA GLY A 65 15.29 -3.07 -18.31
C GLY A 65 14.21 -3.97 -17.71
N SER A 66 13.09 -4.10 -18.43
CA SER A 66 11.90 -4.85 -18.01
C SER A 66 12.23 -6.28 -17.55
N ASP A 67 13.14 -6.99 -18.23
CA ASP A 67 13.52 -8.36 -17.84
C ASP A 67 14.24 -8.44 -16.50
N THR A 68 15.00 -7.40 -16.12
CA THR A 68 15.63 -7.33 -14.79
C THR A 68 14.56 -7.22 -13.70
N TRP A 69 13.56 -6.35 -13.91
CA TRP A 69 12.43 -6.20 -12.99
C TRP A 69 11.52 -7.41 -12.98
N ALA A 70 11.34 -8.07 -14.11
CA ALA A 70 10.59 -9.30 -14.23
C ALA A 70 11.25 -10.42 -13.41
N LEU A 71 12.58 -10.59 -13.50
CA LEU A 71 13.31 -11.55 -12.67
C LEU A 71 13.23 -11.21 -11.18
N LEU A 72 13.36 -9.93 -10.81
CA LEU A 72 13.20 -9.50 -9.41
C LEU A 72 11.80 -9.73 -8.88
N GLY A 73 10.77 -9.45 -9.69
CA GLY A 73 9.38 -9.76 -9.36
C GLY A 73 9.17 -11.25 -9.16
N LEU A 74 9.68 -12.11 -10.06
CA LEU A 74 9.62 -13.57 -9.86
C LEU A 74 10.34 -14.01 -8.59
N LEU A 75 11.53 -13.49 -8.31
CA LEU A 75 12.24 -13.77 -7.06
C LEU A 75 11.46 -13.28 -5.83
N ALA A 76 10.74 -12.16 -5.94
CA ALA A 76 9.88 -11.65 -4.88
C ALA A 76 8.63 -12.51 -4.66
N GLU A 77 8.01 -13.02 -5.73
CA GLU A 77 6.92 -14.01 -5.62
C GLU A 77 7.41 -15.31 -4.98
N HIS A 78 8.66 -15.67 -5.21
CA HIS A 78 9.34 -16.84 -4.65
C HIS A 78 10.14 -16.45 -3.39
N ARG A 79 9.48 -15.77 -2.44
CA ARG A 79 10.10 -15.40 -1.15
C ARG A 79 10.39 -16.63 -0.29
N THR A 80 9.38 -17.49 -0.12
CA THR A 80 9.41 -18.67 0.76
C THR A 80 9.85 -19.93 0.01
N CYS A 81 9.46 -20.05 -1.25
CA CYS A 81 9.91 -21.11 -2.15
C CYS A 81 11.10 -20.63 -2.97
N LEU A 82 12.07 -21.48 -3.28
CA LEU A 82 13.20 -21.08 -4.13
C LEU A 82 12.75 -20.99 -5.60
N LEU A 83 13.16 -19.94 -6.33
CA LEU A 83 12.93 -19.83 -7.76
C LEU A 83 13.87 -20.79 -8.52
N SER A 84 13.33 -21.80 -9.18
CA SER A 84 14.13 -22.69 -10.02
C SER A 84 14.46 -22.05 -11.38
N LYS A 85 15.52 -22.54 -12.05
CA LYS A 85 15.84 -22.10 -13.42
C LYS A 85 14.71 -22.42 -14.40
N THR A 86 14.04 -23.57 -14.23
CA THR A 86 12.94 -24.02 -15.10
C THR A 86 11.74 -23.08 -15.02
N VAL A 87 11.33 -22.70 -13.81
CA VAL A 87 10.23 -21.75 -13.59
C VAL A 87 10.57 -20.37 -14.14
N ALA A 88 11.81 -19.91 -13.93
CA ALA A 88 12.24 -18.62 -14.45
C ALA A 88 12.25 -18.58 -15.99
N ALA A 89 12.69 -19.66 -16.65
CA ALA A 89 12.69 -19.77 -18.11
C ALA A 89 11.27 -19.81 -18.69
N ASP A 90 10.36 -20.56 -18.07
CA ASP A 90 8.94 -20.63 -18.46
C ASP A 90 8.26 -19.26 -18.37
N LYS A 91 8.47 -18.55 -17.26
CA LYS A 91 7.74 -17.30 -16.99
C LYS A 91 8.28 -16.08 -17.72
N LEU A 92 9.57 -16.06 -18.06
CA LEU A 92 10.16 -14.89 -18.72
C LEU A 92 10.14 -14.98 -20.24
N ASP A 93 9.71 -16.10 -20.85
CA ASP A 93 9.76 -16.38 -22.30
C ASP A 93 11.13 -16.06 -22.96
N VAL A 94 12.12 -16.00 -22.10
CA VAL A 94 13.49 -15.60 -22.34
C VAL A 94 14.23 -16.59 -21.46
N LEU A 95 15.48 -16.91 -21.83
CA LEU A 95 16.46 -17.47 -20.91
C LEU A 95 16.58 -19.01 -20.90
N GLY A 96 16.83 -19.60 -22.07
CA GLY A 96 17.75 -20.75 -22.14
C GLY A 96 19.14 -20.36 -21.58
N ASP A 97 20.07 -20.01 -22.46
CA ASP A 97 21.44 -19.65 -22.05
C ASP A 97 21.57 -18.23 -21.45
N ARG A 98 20.61 -17.36 -21.71
CA ARG A 98 20.63 -15.97 -21.24
C ARG A 98 20.33 -15.81 -19.74
N PHE A 99 19.82 -16.84 -19.05
CA PHE A 99 19.44 -16.78 -17.63
C PHE A 99 20.62 -16.37 -16.75
N ALA A 100 21.78 -17.00 -16.98
CA ALA A 100 22.98 -16.74 -16.19
C ALA A 100 23.45 -15.29 -16.37
N GLY A 101 23.35 -14.74 -17.59
CA GLY A 101 23.66 -13.34 -17.89
C GLY A 101 22.72 -12.37 -17.18
N LEU A 102 21.41 -12.60 -17.28
CA LEU A 102 20.41 -11.76 -16.60
C LEU A 102 20.55 -11.81 -15.08
N LEU A 103 20.75 -13.00 -14.51
CA LEU A 103 20.96 -13.16 -13.06
C LEU A 103 22.26 -12.47 -12.62
N LYS A 104 23.35 -12.58 -13.38
CA LYS A 104 24.62 -11.88 -13.10
C LYS A 104 24.42 -10.36 -13.13
N ALA A 105 23.74 -9.83 -14.14
CA ALA A 105 23.44 -8.40 -14.26
C ALA A 105 22.55 -7.90 -13.11
N THR A 106 21.50 -8.65 -12.77
CA THR A 106 20.58 -8.34 -11.66
C THR A 106 21.33 -8.30 -10.33
N ARG A 107 22.17 -9.31 -10.06
CA ARG A 107 23.04 -9.34 -8.88
C ARG A 107 23.98 -8.14 -8.79
N ALA A 108 24.64 -7.77 -9.89
CA ALA A 108 25.54 -6.63 -9.91
C ALA A 108 24.81 -5.31 -9.60
N LYS A 109 23.64 -5.10 -10.22
CA LYS A 109 22.75 -3.96 -9.98
C LYS A 109 22.26 -3.88 -8.53
N MET A 110 21.90 -5.01 -7.93
CA MET A 110 21.56 -5.08 -6.51
C MET A 110 22.75 -4.69 -5.62
N CYS A 111 23.94 -5.26 -5.88
CA CYS A 111 25.15 -4.90 -5.11
C CYS A 111 25.43 -3.38 -5.18
N ASP A 112 25.35 -2.79 -6.37
CA ASP A 112 25.55 -1.35 -6.57
C ASP A 112 24.55 -0.49 -5.77
N ALA A 113 23.29 -0.91 -5.71
CA ALA A 113 22.26 -0.24 -4.92
C ALA A 113 22.57 -0.22 -3.40
N LEU A 114 23.29 -1.23 -2.88
CA LEU A 114 23.77 -1.26 -1.50
C LEU A 114 25.16 -0.66 -1.31
N GLY A 115 25.81 -0.19 -2.38
CA GLY A 115 27.21 0.24 -2.36
C GLY A 115 28.18 -0.92 -2.10
N MET A 116 27.78 -2.16 -2.38
CA MET A 116 28.61 -3.35 -2.25
C MET A 116 29.39 -3.63 -3.55
N PRO A 117 30.59 -4.22 -3.47
CA PRO A 117 31.33 -4.62 -4.67
C PRO A 117 30.57 -5.67 -5.49
N GLY A 118 30.67 -5.62 -6.82
CA GLY A 118 29.88 -6.48 -7.72
C GLY A 118 30.12 -8.00 -7.60
N ASN A 119 31.25 -8.42 -7.01
CA ASN A 119 31.54 -9.83 -6.73
C ASN A 119 30.71 -10.40 -5.57
N TYR A 120 30.00 -9.56 -4.80
CA TYR A 120 29.04 -9.98 -3.76
C TYR A 120 27.69 -10.42 -4.32
N GLY A 121 27.55 -10.54 -5.64
CA GLY A 121 26.30 -10.91 -6.30
C GLY A 121 25.63 -12.17 -5.75
N ARG A 122 26.41 -13.19 -5.37
CA ARG A 122 25.87 -14.44 -4.79
C ARG A 122 25.34 -14.27 -3.36
N VAL A 123 25.70 -13.18 -2.69
CA VAL A 123 25.23 -12.84 -1.34
C VAL A 123 23.86 -12.15 -1.42
N VAL A 124 23.63 -11.28 -2.40
CA VAL A 124 22.34 -10.56 -2.57
C VAL A 124 21.25 -11.45 -3.17
N ILE A 125 21.59 -12.31 -4.14
CA ILE A 125 20.72 -13.39 -4.62
C ILE A 125 21.45 -14.71 -4.38
N GLN A 126 20.97 -15.47 -3.41
CA GLN A 126 21.55 -16.73 -2.97
C GLN A 126 21.08 -17.88 -3.86
N PHE A 127 21.95 -18.87 -4.09
CA PHE A 127 21.55 -20.18 -4.60
C PHE A 127 21.53 -21.16 -3.42
N LYS A 128 20.39 -21.78 -3.13
CA LYS A 128 20.18 -22.61 -1.94
C LYS A 128 19.84 -24.03 -2.32
N GLY A 129 20.38 -24.98 -1.56
CA GLY A 129 20.05 -26.41 -1.65
C GLY A 129 20.34 -27.08 -2.99
N GLY A 130 21.09 -26.43 -3.90
CA GLY A 130 21.25 -26.92 -5.28
C GLY A 130 20.00 -26.80 -6.16
N THR A 131 18.91 -26.22 -5.65
CA THR A 131 17.58 -26.30 -6.27
C THR A 131 17.07 -24.98 -6.82
N GLY A 132 17.45 -23.85 -6.23
CA GLY A 132 16.95 -22.56 -6.72
C GLY A 132 17.52 -21.32 -6.06
N TYR A 133 17.00 -20.18 -6.50
CA TYR A 133 17.45 -18.84 -6.17
C TYR A 133 16.48 -18.14 -5.22
N ARG A 134 17.01 -17.30 -4.33
CA ARG A 134 16.21 -16.39 -3.50
C ARG A 134 16.93 -15.07 -3.27
N ILE A 135 16.17 -14.00 -3.10
CA ILE A 135 16.70 -12.75 -2.56
C ILE A 135 17.13 -13.01 -1.11
N ASN A 136 18.27 -12.45 -0.70
CA ASN A 136 18.75 -12.57 0.67
C ASN A 136 17.90 -11.69 1.61
N PRO A 137 17.10 -12.28 2.52
CA PRO A 137 16.23 -11.51 3.40
C PRO A 137 17.02 -10.65 4.39
N ASP A 138 18.28 -10.99 4.70
CA ASP A 138 19.12 -10.22 5.62
C ASP A 138 19.62 -8.91 5.00
N LEU A 139 19.61 -8.82 3.67
CA LEU A 139 20.07 -7.64 2.93
C LEU A 139 18.95 -6.83 2.30
N TYR A 140 17.80 -7.47 2.02
CA TYR A 140 16.67 -6.82 1.37
C TYR A 140 15.34 -7.15 2.02
N THR A 141 14.48 -6.14 2.03
CA THR A 141 13.03 -6.30 2.10
C THR A 141 12.39 -5.90 0.76
N CYS A 142 11.11 -6.19 0.59
CA CYS A 142 10.33 -5.80 -0.58
C CYS A 142 8.98 -5.25 -0.13
N ASP A 143 8.53 -4.16 -0.73
CA ASP A 143 7.21 -3.57 -0.47
C ASP A 143 6.06 -4.57 -0.67
N VAL A 144 6.11 -5.42 -1.71
CA VAL A 144 5.10 -6.44 -1.95
C VAL A 144 5.06 -7.51 -0.84
N TRP A 145 6.19 -7.81 -0.20
CA TRP A 145 6.22 -8.70 0.95
C TRP A 145 5.58 -8.06 2.16
N GLN A 146 5.89 -6.78 2.41
CA GLN A 146 5.30 -6.01 3.50
C GLN A 146 3.78 -5.92 3.35
N ILE A 147 3.29 -5.60 2.16
CA ILE A 147 1.84 -5.55 1.88
C ILE A 147 1.19 -6.90 2.14
N ARG A 148 1.76 -7.99 1.61
CA ARG A 148 1.20 -9.34 1.80
C ARG A 148 1.20 -9.77 3.26
N ASP A 149 2.30 -9.55 3.97
CA ASP A 149 2.41 -9.88 5.39
C ASP A 149 1.37 -9.10 6.22
N LEU A 150 1.18 -7.80 5.93
CA LEU A 150 0.17 -6.97 6.58
C LEU A 150 -1.26 -7.46 6.29
N LEU A 151 -1.57 -7.81 5.03
CA LEU A 151 -2.89 -8.36 4.67
C LEU A 151 -3.15 -9.70 5.36
N THR A 152 -2.15 -10.59 5.39
CA THR A 152 -2.25 -11.88 6.08
C THR A 152 -2.43 -11.70 7.59
N ALA A 153 -1.65 -10.83 8.22
CA ALA A 153 -1.78 -10.54 9.65
C ALA A 153 -3.15 -9.91 9.97
N ALA A 154 -3.61 -8.95 9.16
CA ALA A 154 -4.89 -8.29 9.34
C ALA A 154 -6.10 -9.24 9.16
N ALA A 155 -5.95 -10.30 8.36
CA ALA A 155 -6.98 -11.32 8.21
C ALA A 155 -7.22 -12.13 9.50
N LEU A 156 -6.20 -12.25 10.35
CA LEU A 156 -6.25 -12.96 11.64
C LEU A 156 -6.52 -12.01 12.83
N ALA A 157 -6.29 -10.71 12.64
CA ALA A 157 -6.46 -9.71 13.68
C ALA A 157 -7.93 -9.28 13.86
N THR A 158 -8.22 -8.61 14.98
CA THR A 158 -9.53 -8.01 15.26
C THR A 158 -9.37 -6.59 15.80
N GLY A 159 -10.47 -5.82 15.77
CA GLY A 159 -10.51 -4.48 16.36
C GLY A 159 -9.42 -3.54 15.83
N PRO A 160 -8.74 -2.77 16.70
CA PRO A 160 -7.75 -1.77 16.29
C PRO A 160 -6.56 -2.35 15.50
N GLU A 161 -6.11 -3.57 15.81
CA GLU A 161 -4.97 -4.19 15.13
C GLU A 161 -5.29 -4.51 13.67
N LYS A 162 -6.53 -4.98 13.42
CA LYS A 162 -7.02 -5.22 12.05
C LYS A 162 -7.05 -3.92 11.25
N ILE A 163 -7.59 -2.85 11.81
CA ILE A 163 -7.65 -1.53 11.15
C ILE A 163 -6.22 -1.07 10.84
N ALA A 164 -5.33 -1.09 11.82
CA ALA A 164 -3.94 -0.68 11.65
C ALA A 164 -3.21 -1.46 10.54
N GLY A 165 -3.38 -2.79 10.50
CA GLY A 165 -2.78 -3.65 9.47
C GLY A 165 -3.33 -3.37 8.07
N LEU A 166 -4.64 -3.23 7.93
CA LEU A 166 -5.28 -2.90 6.65
C LEU A 166 -4.86 -1.50 6.16
N THR A 167 -4.85 -0.50 7.04
CA THR A 167 -4.42 0.86 6.70
C THR A 167 -2.96 0.87 6.24
N ALA A 168 -2.06 0.20 6.96
CA ALA A 168 -0.66 0.13 6.56
C ALA A 168 -0.46 -0.57 5.21
N ALA A 169 -1.21 -1.64 4.93
CA ALA A 169 -1.14 -2.34 3.63
C ALA A 169 -1.60 -1.43 2.47
N VAL A 170 -2.69 -0.71 2.67
CA VAL A 170 -3.24 0.22 1.69
C VAL A 170 -2.29 1.40 1.44
N GLU A 171 -1.68 1.98 2.48
CA GLU A 171 -0.72 3.09 2.33
C GLU A 171 0.57 2.69 1.61
N LEU A 172 1.03 1.45 1.75
CA LEU A 172 2.15 0.93 0.96
C LEU A 172 1.82 0.72 -0.52
N TYR A 173 0.53 0.58 -0.86
CA TYR A 173 0.09 0.42 -2.24
C TYR A 173 -0.03 1.77 -2.94
N VAL A 174 1.08 2.22 -3.51
CA VAL A 174 1.23 3.53 -4.20
C VAL A 174 1.02 3.46 -5.72
N GLY A 175 0.66 2.29 -6.26
CA GLY A 175 0.36 2.10 -7.68
C GLY A 175 0.41 0.63 -8.11
N PRO A 176 0.34 0.35 -9.43
CA PRO A 176 0.36 -1.02 -9.94
C PRO A 176 1.64 -1.77 -9.57
N TYR A 177 1.54 -3.07 -9.34
CA TYR A 177 2.70 -3.95 -9.19
C TYR A 177 3.43 -4.14 -10.54
N LEU A 178 4.75 -4.01 -10.53
CA LEU A 178 5.64 -4.13 -11.70
C LEU A 178 5.20 -3.27 -12.90
N PRO A 179 5.08 -1.94 -12.73
CA PRO A 179 4.67 -1.07 -13.82
C PRO A 179 5.65 -1.18 -15.00
N GLY A 180 5.12 -1.33 -16.22
CA GLY A 180 5.90 -1.42 -17.45
C GLY A 180 6.56 -2.79 -17.71
N VAL A 181 6.31 -3.80 -16.89
CA VAL A 181 6.80 -5.18 -17.15
C VAL A 181 5.80 -5.92 -18.05
N PRO A 182 6.17 -6.27 -19.31
CA PRO A 182 5.22 -6.75 -20.32
C PRO A 182 4.96 -8.27 -20.23
N HIS A 183 5.12 -8.89 -19.07
CA HIS A 183 4.97 -10.34 -18.89
C HIS A 183 3.58 -10.71 -18.35
N ASP A 184 2.97 -11.75 -18.89
CA ASP A 184 1.59 -12.17 -18.55
C ASP A 184 1.42 -12.53 -17.08
N TRP A 185 2.40 -13.24 -16.50
CA TRP A 185 2.40 -13.56 -15.08
C TRP A 185 2.43 -12.29 -14.21
N ALA A 186 3.16 -11.25 -14.63
CA ALA A 186 3.26 -10.01 -13.87
C ALA A 186 1.90 -9.29 -13.87
N ARG A 187 1.20 -9.27 -15.01
CA ARG A 187 -0.17 -8.72 -15.10
C ARG A 187 -1.16 -9.48 -14.22
N HIS A 188 -1.08 -10.82 -14.23
CA HIS A 188 -1.94 -11.65 -13.39
C HIS A 188 -1.71 -11.39 -11.89
N THR A 189 -0.44 -11.39 -11.48
CA THR A 189 -0.05 -11.13 -10.09
C THR A 189 -0.40 -9.71 -9.64
N ALA A 190 -0.22 -8.72 -10.52
CA ALA A 190 -0.65 -7.35 -10.25
C ALA A 190 -2.16 -7.26 -10.03
N GLY A 191 -2.95 -7.95 -10.85
CA GLY A 191 -4.40 -8.05 -10.66
C GLY A 191 -4.78 -8.71 -9.33
N ALA A 192 -4.06 -9.75 -8.91
CA ALA A 192 -4.29 -10.40 -7.61
C ALA A 192 -3.97 -9.47 -6.43
N LEU A 193 -2.85 -8.74 -6.48
CA LEU A 193 -2.51 -7.74 -5.46
C LEU A 193 -3.55 -6.62 -5.42
N ASN A 194 -3.96 -6.09 -6.58
CA ASN A 194 -4.97 -5.06 -6.68
C ASN A 194 -6.30 -5.49 -6.04
N ARG A 195 -6.77 -6.72 -6.32
CA ARG A 195 -7.97 -7.28 -5.67
C ARG A 195 -7.83 -7.36 -4.15
N GLY A 196 -6.66 -7.76 -3.65
CA GLY A 196 -6.39 -7.79 -2.21
C GLY A 196 -6.49 -6.40 -1.55
N ILE A 197 -5.97 -5.37 -2.22
CA ILE A 197 -6.04 -3.98 -1.75
C ILE A 197 -7.46 -3.42 -1.81
N VAL A 198 -8.19 -3.70 -2.89
CA VAL A 198 -9.62 -3.33 -3.02
C VAL A 198 -10.44 -3.97 -1.90
N GLN A 199 -10.19 -5.24 -1.58
CA GLN A 199 -10.83 -5.93 -0.47
C GLN A 199 -10.44 -5.34 0.88
N ALA A 200 -9.19 -4.91 1.07
CA ALA A 200 -8.73 -4.23 2.28
C ALA A 200 -9.44 -2.88 2.47
N LEU A 201 -9.58 -2.10 1.41
CA LEU A 201 -10.33 -0.83 1.41
C LEU A 201 -11.81 -1.03 1.71
N ALA A 202 -12.44 -2.06 1.13
CA ALA A 202 -13.83 -2.39 1.43
C ALA A 202 -14.02 -2.77 2.91
N GLN A 203 -13.09 -3.53 3.49
CA GLN A 203 -13.10 -3.84 4.92
C GLN A 203 -12.86 -2.62 5.81
N LEU A 204 -11.97 -1.71 5.42
CA LEU A 204 -11.80 -0.44 6.13
C LEU A 204 -13.07 0.41 6.06
N ALA A 205 -13.78 0.40 4.94
CA ALA A 205 -15.08 1.04 4.82
C ALA A 205 -16.13 0.40 5.77
N ASP A 206 -16.14 -0.92 5.93
CA ASP A 206 -17.00 -1.61 6.91
C ASP A 206 -16.68 -1.23 8.36
N LEU A 207 -15.41 -1.00 8.66
CA LEU A 207 -14.91 -0.70 10.00
C LEU A 207 -14.91 0.80 10.32
N ALA A 208 -15.29 1.66 9.37
CA ALA A 208 -15.29 3.10 9.54
C ALA A 208 -16.39 3.55 10.50
N GLU A 209 -16.03 4.33 11.52
CA GLU A 209 -17.00 4.88 12.49
C GLU A 209 -17.76 6.08 11.93
N ARG A 210 -17.17 6.75 10.92
CA ARG A 210 -17.71 7.98 10.33
C ARG A 210 -18.00 7.79 8.85
N PRO A 211 -19.18 8.25 8.35
CA PRO A 211 -19.52 8.12 6.93
C PRO A 211 -18.51 8.79 5.99
N GLU A 212 -17.80 9.83 6.42
CA GLU A 212 -16.75 10.47 5.60
C GLU A 212 -15.52 9.57 5.42
N GLN A 213 -15.16 8.79 6.45
CA GLN A 213 -14.06 7.82 6.35
C GLN A 213 -14.47 6.64 5.45
N GLU A 214 -15.70 6.15 5.61
CA GLU A 214 -16.27 5.12 4.75
C GLU A 214 -16.25 5.55 3.27
N ALA A 215 -16.69 6.79 2.99
CA ALA A 215 -16.67 7.36 1.64
C ALA A 215 -15.24 7.40 1.07
N GLY A 216 -14.25 7.88 1.83
CA GLY A 216 -12.86 7.96 1.37
C GLY A 216 -12.25 6.60 1.04
N HIS A 217 -12.58 5.55 1.82
CA HIS A 217 -12.13 4.19 1.50
C HIS A 217 -12.80 3.65 0.23
N LEU A 218 -14.09 3.90 0.02
CA LEU A 218 -14.82 3.47 -1.18
C LEU A 218 -14.42 4.24 -2.44
N GLU A 219 -14.10 5.53 -2.32
CA GLU A 219 -13.53 6.34 -3.40
C GLU A 219 -12.21 5.74 -3.87
N ARG A 220 -11.29 5.43 -2.94
CA ARG A 220 -10.03 4.78 -3.29
C ARG A 220 -10.23 3.39 -3.86
N ALA A 221 -11.20 2.61 -3.35
CA ALA A 221 -11.49 1.27 -3.86
C ALA A 221 -12.05 1.31 -5.29
N THR A 222 -12.96 2.24 -5.59
CA THR A 222 -13.55 2.43 -6.92
C THR A 222 -12.55 3.01 -7.92
N GLY A 223 -11.56 3.79 -7.48
CA GLY A 223 -10.43 4.19 -8.33
C GLY A 223 -9.51 3.03 -8.73
N LEU A 224 -9.38 2.00 -7.87
CA LEU A 224 -8.58 0.80 -8.14
C LEU A 224 -9.34 -0.28 -8.92
N ASP A 225 -10.65 -0.40 -8.70
CA ASP A 225 -11.56 -1.25 -9.47
C ASP A 225 -12.73 -0.43 -10.05
N PRO A 226 -12.52 0.22 -11.22
CA PRO A 226 -13.48 1.15 -11.80
C PRO A 226 -14.74 0.48 -12.36
N VAL A 227 -14.83 -0.85 -12.32
CA VAL A 227 -15.98 -1.61 -12.83
C VAL A 227 -16.69 -2.41 -11.75
N ALA A 228 -16.26 -2.30 -10.49
CA ALA A 228 -16.87 -2.93 -9.34
C ALA A 228 -18.18 -2.21 -8.93
N GLU A 229 -19.25 -2.45 -9.68
CA GLU A 229 -20.57 -1.83 -9.46
C GLU A 229 -21.06 -1.91 -8.01
N HIS A 230 -20.75 -2.99 -7.28
CA HIS A 230 -21.14 -3.14 -5.89
C HIS A 230 -20.49 -2.11 -4.95
N LEU A 231 -19.24 -1.69 -5.22
CA LEU A 231 -18.55 -0.65 -4.45
C LEU A 231 -19.14 0.73 -4.75
N TYR A 232 -19.47 1.00 -6.02
CA TYR A 232 -20.16 2.23 -6.43
C TYR A 232 -21.55 2.35 -5.79
N ARG A 233 -22.33 1.27 -5.78
CA ARG A 233 -23.64 1.24 -5.09
C ARG A 233 -23.50 1.62 -3.62
N ARG A 234 -22.52 1.03 -2.93
CA ARG A 234 -22.25 1.35 -1.53
C ARG A 234 -21.78 2.79 -1.34
N ARG A 235 -20.91 3.31 -2.22
CA ARG A 235 -20.45 4.70 -2.20
C ARG A 235 -21.62 5.69 -2.36
N MET A 236 -22.56 5.41 -3.27
CA MET A 236 -23.80 6.19 -3.42
C MET A 236 -24.65 6.18 -2.14
N GLU A 237 -24.81 5.03 -1.49
CA GLU A 237 -25.54 4.93 -0.22
C GLU A 237 -24.89 5.78 0.89
N VAL A 238 -23.55 5.81 0.96
CA VAL A 238 -22.81 6.66 1.89
C VAL A 238 -23.03 8.14 1.60
N TYR A 239 -22.94 8.55 0.33
CA TYR A 239 -23.22 9.94 -0.05
C TYR A 239 -24.65 10.36 0.24
N ARG A 240 -25.62 9.45 0.13
CA ARG A 240 -26.99 9.70 0.57
C ARG A 240 -27.09 9.94 2.07
N ARG A 241 -26.42 9.11 2.89
CA ARG A 241 -26.35 9.32 4.36
C ARG A 241 -25.70 10.66 4.72
N LEU A 242 -24.76 11.13 3.90
CA LEU A 242 -24.09 12.42 4.04
C LEU A 242 -24.89 13.61 3.49
N GLY A 243 -26.06 13.40 2.90
CA GLY A 243 -26.87 14.47 2.30
C GLY A 243 -26.21 15.13 1.08
N ARG A 244 -25.47 14.36 0.27
CA ARG A 244 -24.72 14.84 -0.90
C ARG A 244 -25.32 14.34 -2.23
N PRO A 245 -26.50 14.83 -2.66
CA PRO A 245 -27.18 14.32 -3.86
C PRO A 245 -26.35 14.49 -5.14
N GLN A 246 -25.64 15.63 -5.28
CA GLN A 246 -24.73 15.85 -6.42
C GLN A 246 -23.61 14.79 -6.50
N ALA A 247 -23.07 14.36 -5.35
CA ALA A 247 -22.03 13.34 -5.31
C ALA A 247 -22.55 11.95 -5.72
N ILE A 248 -23.84 11.66 -5.48
CA ILE A 248 -24.49 10.44 -5.96
C ILE A 248 -24.52 10.44 -7.50
N HIS A 249 -24.93 11.55 -8.11
CA HIS A 249 -24.95 11.69 -9.57
C HIS A 249 -23.56 11.51 -10.18
N TYR A 250 -22.55 12.23 -9.68
CA TYR A 250 -21.18 12.08 -10.16
C TYR A 250 -20.63 10.66 -10.00
N CYS A 251 -20.93 10.00 -8.88
CA CYS A 251 -20.54 8.61 -8.65
C CYS A 251 -21.17 7.64 -9.66
N TYR A 252 -22.43 7.86 -10.04
CA TYR A 252 -23.12 7.03 -11.03
C TYR A 252 -22.57 7.26 -12.45
N GLU A 253 -22.36 8.52 -12.85
CA GLU A 253 -21.79 8.85 -14.16
C GLU A 253 -20.35 8.33 -14.31
N GLU A 254 -19.53 8.41 -13.25
CA GLU A 254 -18.17 7.84 -13.23
C GLU A 254 -18.21 6.33 -13.54
N LEU A 255 -19.07 5.57 -12.86
CA LEU A 255 -19.25 4.15 -13.14
C LEU A 255 -19.74 3.91 -14.58
N HIS A 256 -20.71 4.71 -15.02
CA HIS A 256 -21.33 4.56 -16.34
C HIS A 256 -20.29 4.71 -17.45
N GLU A 257 -19.44 5.74 -17.37
CA GLU A 257 -18.36 5.98 -18.33
C GLU A 257 -17.33 4.84 -18.31
N HIS A 258 -16.93 4.36 -17.12
CA HIS A 258 -15.98 3.24 -17.00
C HIS A 258 -16.50 1.92 -17.57
N LEU A 259 -17.80 1.64 -17.42
CA LEU A 259 -18.44 0.46 -18.02
C LEU A 259 -18.61 0.65 -19.53
N ARG A 260 -19.03 1.83 -19.97
CA ARG A 260 -19.24 2.16 -21.38
C ARG A 260 -17.96 2.04 -22.20
N ALA A 261 -16.83 2.50 -21.66
CA ALA A 261 -15.51 2.33 -22.26
C ALA A 261 -15.13 0.85 -22.52
N ARG A 262 -15.79 -0.10 -21.85
CA ARG A 262 -15.62 -1.55 -22.02
C ARG A 262 -16.81 -2.22 -22.72
N GLY A 263 -17.68 -1.43 -23.35
CA GLY A 263 -18.87 -1.93 -24.05
C GLY A 263 -19.95 -2.49 -23.12
N ARG A 264 -19.95 -2.12 -21.84
CA ARG A 264 -20.92 -2.58 -20.83
C ARG A 264 -21.83 -1.43 -20.40
N ARG A 265 -22.97 -1.78 -19.81
CA ARG A 265 -23.89 -0.84 -19.15
C ARG A 265 -24.03 -1.18 -17.66
N PRO A 266 -24.45 -0.23 -16.80
CA PRO A 266 -24.77 -0.51 -15.42
C PRO A 266 -25.82 -1.61 -15.32
N SER A 267 -25.71 -2.46 -14.30
CA SER A 267 -26.72 -3.48 -14.04
C SER A 267 -28.04 -2.84 -13.60
N SER A 268 -29.14 -3.55 -13.83
CA SER A 268 -30.48 -3.11 -13.40
C SER A 268 -30.54 -2.78 -11.91
N LYS A 269 -29.80 -3.51 -11.07
CA LYS A 269 -29.68 -3.24 -9.63
C LYS A 269 -29.07 -1.87 -9.35
N THR A 270 -28.06 -1.47 -10.11
CA THR A 270 -27.40 -0.16 -9.97
C THR A 270 -28.31 0.95 -10.47
N GLU A 271 -28.97 0.76 -11.62
CA GLU A 271 -29.91 1.75 -12.16
C GLU A 271 -31.10 2.00 -11.22
N GLN A 272 -31.70 0.93 -10.68
CA GLN A 272 -32.83 1.04 -9.75
C GLN A 272 -32.44 1.76 -8.46
N LEU A 273 -31.26 1.46 -7.92
CA LEU A 273 -30.74 2.12 -6.73
C LEU A 273 -30.58 3.63 -6.99
N TYR A 274 -29.97 4.00 -8.11
CA TYR A 274 -29.75 5.39 -8.47
C TYR A 274 -31.07 6.16 -8.64
N ARG A 275 -32.03 5.63 -9.41
CA ARG A 275 -33.35 6.26 -9.59
C ARG A 275 -34.09 6.44 -8.27
N GLY A 276 -34.08 5.43 -7.40
CA GLY A 276 -34.71 5.53 -6.08
C GLY A 276 -34.13 6.64 -5.19
N MET A 277 -32.86 7.03 -5.40
CA MET A 277 -32.23 8.13 -4.67
C MET A 277 -32.54 9.50 -5.28
N THR A 278 -32.73 9.59 -6.61
CA THR A 278 -33.02 10.85 -7.30
C THR A 278 -34.52 11.18 -7.32
N ASP A 279 -35.38 10.18 -7.27
CA ASP A 279 -36.85 10.35 -7.32
C ASP A 279 -37.45 10.69 -5.94
N SER A 280 -36.63 10.70 -4.87
CA SER A 280 -37.04 10.97 -3.49
C SER A 280 -36.81 12.44 -3.04
N GLU A 281 -36.54 13.36 -3.98
CA GLU A 281 -36.52 14.82 -3.75
C GLU A 281 -37.89 15.46 -4.03
#